data_AF-A0A7V6FDJ3-F1
#
_entry.id   AF-A0A7V6FDJ3-F1
#
_cell.length_a   1.000
_cell.length_b   1.000
_cell.length_c   1.000
_cell.angle_alpha   90.00
_cell.angle_beta   90.00
_cell.angle_gamma   90.00
#
_symmetry.space_group_name_H-M   'P 1'
#
loop_
_entity.id
_entity.type
_entity.pdbx_description
1 polymer ?
#
loop_
_entity_poly.entity_id
_entity_poly.type
_entity_poly.pdbx_seq_one_letter_code
_entity_poly.pdbx_strand_id
1 'polypeptide(L)'
;RLHELQQKLLADPTVDERAHALHMVELLHSLWSDQDPVVIVYWSPPYYPHIYVKDETDKEKNLLRAVEEASQATESRYTIQMRKFYPYISDLSYGAAPREPGAIESLRENMPGFGVSYQLPLEEMRQLDLPVVNIGPFGKGAHKFTERVQIDYSYHVAPKLVYRVIQNLLR
;
A
#
# COMPACT_ATOMS: atom_id res chain seq x y z
N ARG A 1 -5.11 20.58 26.94
CA ARG A 1 -3.72 20.30 26.51
C ARG A 1 -3.66 19.43 25.26
N LEU A 2 -3.92 18.11 25.31
CA LEU A 2 -3.83 17.25 24.11
C LEU A 2 -4.79 17.68 22.98
N HIS A 3 -6.07 17.87 23.31
CA HIS A 3 -7.06 18.33 22.34
C HIS A 3 -6.74 19.71 21.74
N GLU A 4 -6.22 20.63 22.55
CA GLU A 4 -5.81 21.97 22.09
C GLU A 4 -4.62 21.90 21.13
N LEU A 5 -3.61 21.07 21.44
CA LEU A 5 -2.49 20.84 20.54
C LEU A 5 -2.99 20.24 19.22
N GLN A 6 -3.84 19.21 19.29
CA GLN A 6 -4.42 18.58 18.11
C GLN A 6 -5.15 19.59 17.21
N GLN A 7 -6.02 20.43 17.76
CA GLN A 7 -6.72 21.46 16.98
C GLN A 7 -5.75 22.49 16.38
N LYS A 8 -4.73 22.89 17.14
CA LYS A 8 -3.70 23.80 16.64
C LYS A 8 -2.92 23.19 15.47
N LEU A 9 -2.51 21.93 15.57
CA LEU A 9 -1.75 21.24 14.52
C LEU A 9 -2.62 21.00 13.28
N LEU A 10 -3.89 20.61 13.45
CA LEU A 10 -4.83 20.45 12.33
C LEU A 10 -5.12 21.76 11.58
N ALA A 11 -5.05 22.89 12.28
CA ALA A 11 -5.24 24.21 11.67
C ALA A 11 -3.98 24.75 10.98
N ASP A 12 -2.82 24.14 11.18
CA ASP A 12 -1.54 24.56 10.61
C ASP A 12 -1.24 23.77 9.32
N PRO A 13 -1.35 24.39 8.12
CA PRO A 13 -1.14 23.69 6.86
C PRO A 13 0.32 23.30 6.60
N THR A 14 1.27 23.76 7.44
CA THR A 14 2.69 23.41 7.32
C THR A 14 3.03 22.12 8.05
N VAL A 15 2.11 21.59 8.86
CA VAL A 15 2.29 20.36 9.63
C VAL A 15 1.64 19.21 8.89
N ASP A 16 2.45 18.25 8.45
CA ASP A 16 1.94 17.01 7.87
C ASP A 16 1.53 15.99 8.95
N GLU A 17 0.92 14.87 8.54
CA GLU A 17 0.41 13.86 9.45
C GLU A 17 1.52 13.18 10.27
N ARG A 18 2.77 13.17 9.77
CA ARG A 18 3.93 12.60 10.46
C ARG A 18 4.38 13.51 11.59
N ALA A 19 4.53 14.80 11.30
CA ALA A 19 4.84 15.83 12.27
C ALA A 19 3.73 15.93 13.33
N HIS A 20 2.47 15.82 12.91
CA HIS A 20 1.34 15.76 13.84
C HIS A 20 1.48 14.59 14.83
N ALA A 21 1.75 13.37 14.33
CA ALA A 21 1.95 12.20 15.18
C ALA A 21 3.12 12.37 16.15
N LEU A 22 4.25 12.92 15.69
CA LEU A 22 5.42 13.21 16.53
C LEU A 22 5.09 14.18 17.66
N HIS A 23 4.49 15.33 17.35
CA HIS A 23 4.14 16.34 18.36
C HIS A 23 3.14 15.82 19.40
N MET A 24 2.23 14.92 19.00
CA MET A 24 1.33 14.25 19.93
C MET A 24 2.10 13.36 20.92
N VAL A 25 3.07 12.59 20.42
CA VAL A 25 3.93 11.74 21.27
C VAL A 25 4.82 12.57 22.19
N GLU A 26 5.43 13.65 21.69
CA GLU A 26 6.24 14.58 22.48
C GLU A 26 5.44 15.21 23.62
N LEU A 27 4.23 15.68 23.34
CA LEU A 27 3.36 16.24 24.37
C LEU A 27 2.99 15.17 25.41
N LEU A 28 2.60 13.97 24.99
CA LEU A 28 2.25 12.89 25.92
C LEU A 28 3.44 12.52 26.83
N HIS A 29 4.64 12.39 26.27
CA HIS A 29 5.86 12.14 27.04
C HIS A 29 6.15 13.29 28.03
N SER A 30 5.97 14.55 27.63
CA SER A 30 6.17 15.70 28.54
C SER A 30 5.18 15.73 29.73
N LEU A 31 4.07 15.01 29.63
CA LEU A 31 3.06 14.87 30.68
C LEU A 31 3.29 13.62 31.55
N TRP A 32 4.22 12.74 31.17
CA TRP A 32 4.56 11.56 31.94
C TRP A 32 5.41 11.96 33.16
N SER A 33 5.11 11.42 34.34
CA SER A 33 5.88 11.69 35.56
C SER A 33 7.33 11.17 35.49
N ASP A 34 7.57 10.14 34.69
CA ASP A 34 8.91 9.62 34.44
C ASP A 34 9.54 10.41 33.28
N GLN A 35 10.75 10.91 33.51
CA GLN A 35 11.52 11.72 32.56
C GLN A 35 12.90 11.12 32.31
N ASP A 36 13.14 9.87 32.73
CA ASP A 36 14.33 9.13 32.35
C ASP A 36 14.36 8.91 30.82
N PRO A 37 15.54 8.69 30.22
CA PRO A 37 15.62 8.41 28.79
C PRO A 37 14.81 7.18 28.38
N VAL A 38 13.83 7.36 27.49
CA VAL A 38 12.96 6.29 26.97
C VAL A 38 13.04 6.18 25.45
N VAL A 39 12.77 4.98 24.94
CA VAL A 39 12.52 4.73 23.52
C VAL A 39 11.02 4.48 23.36
N ILE A 40 10.34 5.32 22.59
CA ILE A 40 8.91 5.19 22.29
C ILE A 40 8.77 4.69 20.85
N VAL A 41 8.03 3.60 20.67
CA VAL A 41 7.76 3.00 19.35
C VAL A 41 6.29 3.17 19.02
N TYR A 42 6.01 3.69 17.83
CA TYR A 42 4.67 3.92 17.32
C TYR A 42 4.68 3.94 15.79
N TRP A 43 3.49 3.85 15.18
CA TRP A 43 3.31 3.99 13.74
C TRP A 43 3.08 5.45 13.36
N SER A 44 3.82 5.93 12.36
CA SER A 44 3.58 7.24 11.76
C SER A 44 2.90 7.06 10.39
N PRO A 45 1.92 7.90 10.02
CA PRO A 45 1.31 7.88 8.69
C PRO A 45 2.32 8.10 7.54
N PRO A 46 2.01 7.68 6.29
CA PRO A 46 0.89 6.84 5.90
C PRO A 46 1.17 5.35 6.15
N TYR A 47 0.11 4.56 6.38
CA TYR A 47 0.19 3.10 6.45
C TYR A 47 -0.09 2.47 5.08
N TYR A 48 0.86 1.66 4.58
CA TYR A 48 0.67 0.83 3.39
C TYR A 48 0.38 -0.63 3.82
N PRO A 49 -0.83 -1.15 3.57
CA PRO A 49 -1.18 -2.52 3.93
C PRO A 49 -0.29 -3.57 3.25
N HIS A 50 0.13 -4.61 3.98
CA HIS A 50 0.95 -5.71 3.45
C HIS A 50 0.11 -6.76 2.69
N ILE A 51 -0.57 -6.34 1.64
CA ILE A 51 -1.49 -7.21 0.88
C ILE A 51 -0.78 -7.91 -0.27
N TYR A 52 -1.07 -9.20 -0.45
CA TYR A 52 -0.69 -9.96 -1.63
C TYR A 52 -1.72 -11.08 -1.90
N VAL A 53 -1.77 -11.55 -3.15
CA VAL A 53 -2.66 -12.64 -3.59
C VAL A 53 -2.13 -13.98 -3.06
N LYS A 54 -2.91 -14.66 -2.21
CA LYS A 54 -2.50 -15.87 -1.48
C LYS A 54 -2.90 -17.18 -2.15
N ASP A 55 -3.82 -17.14 -3.12
CA ASP A 55 -4.44 -18.31 -3.77
C ASP A 55 -5.45 -19.03 -2.87
N GLU A 56 -6.08 -18.29 -1.95
CA GLU A 56 -6.98 -18.84 -0.93
C GLU A 56 -8.45 -18.77 -1.39
N THR A 57 -8.84 -17.69 -2.08
CA THR A 57 -10.21 -17.45 -2.53
C THR A 57 -10.41 -17.75 -4.01
N ASP A 58 -11.65 -17.96 -4.45
CA ASP A 58 -11.96 -18.19 -5.87
C ASP A 58 -11.62 -16.96 -6.74
N LYS A 59 -11.78 -15.74 -6.20
CA LYS A 59 -11.37 -14.50 -6.89
C LYS A 59 -9.86 -14.47 -7.10
N GLU A 60 -9.08 -14.84 -6.09
CA GLU A 60 -7.62 -14.91 -6.15
C GLU A 60 -7.15 -15.97 -7.17
N LYS A 61 -7.72 -17.18 -7.07
CA LYS A 61 -7.46 -18.28 -8.02
C LYS A 61 -7.76 -17.88 -9.45
N ASN A 62 -8.90 -17.21 -9.68
CA ASN A 62 -9.28 -16.73 -11.00
C ASN A 62 -8.29 -15.70 -11.54
N LEU A 63 -7.86 -14.75 -10.70
CA LEU A 63 -6.85 -13.75 -11.08
C LEU A 63 -5.51 -14.40 -11.42
N LEU A 64 -5.00 -15.29 -10.56
CA LEU A 64 -3.72 -15.97 -10.78
C LEU A 64 -3.76 -16.81 -12.06
N ARG A 65 -4.84 -17.58 -12.29
CA ARG A 65 -5.03 -18.34 -13.52
C ARG A 65 -5.06 -17.43 -14.75
N ALA A 66 -5.81 -16.33 -14.70
CA ALA A 66 -5.90 -15.38 -15.80
C ALA A 66 -4.53 -14.78 -16.16
N VAL A 67 -3.72 -14.45 -15.16
CA VAL A 67 -2.35 -13.94 -15.31
C VAL A 67 -1.41 -15.01 -15.87
N GLU A 68 -1.47 -16.23 -15.34
CA GLU A 68 -0.65 -17.37 -15.80
C GLU A 68 -0.94 -17.70 -17.26
N GLU A 69 -2.21 -17.85 -17.63
CA GLU A 69 -2.63 -18.09 -19.02
C GLU A 69 -2.20 -16.96 -19.95
N ALA A 70 -2.34 -15.70 -19.52
CA ALA A 70 -1.93 -14.55 -20.32
C ALA A 70 -0.41 -14.49 -20.51
N SER A 71 0.36 -14.84 -19.47
CA SER A 71 1.82 -14.92 -19.51
C SER A 71 2.28 -15.98 -20.50
N GLN A 72 1.68 -17.18 -20.46
CA GLN A 72 2.01 -18.29 -21.35
C GLN A 72 1.60 -17.99 -22.82
N ALA A 73 0.46 -17.33 -23.03
CA ALA A 73 -0.05 -17.02 -24.37
C ALA A 73 0.57 -15.77 -25.01
N THR A 74 1.34 -14.98 -24.27
CA THR A 74 1.98 -13.77 -24.80
C THR A 74 3.35 -14.10 -25.38
N GLU A 75 3.42 -14.22 -26.70
CA GLU A 75 4.68 -14.35 -27.42
C GLU A 75 5.60 -13.16 -27.14
N SER A 76 6.78 -13.45 -26.61
CA SER A 76 7.73 -12.43 -26.16
C SER A 76 9.13 -13.04 -26.11
N ARG A 77 10.14 -12.25 -26.49
CA ARG A 77 11.55 -12.60 -26.25
C ARG A 77 11.99 -12.37 -24.79
N TYR A 78 11.14 -11.74 -23.99
CA TYR A 78 11.40 -11.46 -22.57
C TYR A 78 10.77 -12.54 -21.71
N THR A 79 11.48 -12.98 -20.68
CA THR A 79 10.93 -13.86 -19.65
C THR A 79 9.98 -13.06 -18.74
N ILE A 80 8.68 -13.36 -18.81
CA ILE A 80 7.69 -12.78 -17.91
C ILE A 80 7.69 -13.61 -16.61
N GLN A 81 7.80 -12.93 -15.47
CA GLN A 81 7.77 -13.56 -14.16
C GLN A 81 6.69 -12.91 -13.30
N MET A 82 5.86 -13.75 -12.68
CA MET A 82 4.96 -13.30 -11.63
C MET A 82 5.73 -13.19 -10.31
N ARG A 83 5.59 -12.05 -9.64
CA ARG A 83 6.18 -11.81 -8.31
C ARG A 83 5.08 -11.40 -7.34
N LYS A 84 5.08 -12.00 -6.15
CA LYS A 84 4.11 -11.66 -5.09
C LYS A 84 4.38 -10.31 -4.44
N PHE A 85 5.60 -9.77 -4.59
CA PHE A 85 6.01 -8.52 -3.99
C PHE A 85 6.60 -7.56 -5.03
N TYR A 86 6.12 -6.32 -4.99
CA TYR A 86 6.62 -5.22 -5.82
C TYR A 86 7.42 -4.27 -4.91
N PRO A 87 8.74 -4.12 -5.12
CA PRO A 87 9.62 -3.40 -4.19
C PRO A 87 9.57 -1.87 -4.34
N TYR A 88 8.56 -1.34 -5.05
CA TYR A 88 8.36 0.08 -5.25
C TYR A 88 6.97 0.49 -4.75
N ILE A 89 6.73 1.79 -4.71
CA ILE A 89 5.46 2.35 -4.24
C ILE A 89 4.35 1.93 -5.22
N SER A 90 3.24 1.46 -4.66
CA SER A 90 2.04 1.07 -5.40
C SER A 90 0.82 1.24 -4.50
N ASP A 91 -0.17 1.99 -4.98
CA ASP A 91 -1.43 2.19 -4.24
C ASP A 91 -2.34 0.95 -4.28
N LEU A 92 -1.95 -0.08 -5.04
CA LEU A 92 -2.70 -1.35 -5.09
C LEU A 92 -2.80 -2.04 -3.72
N SER A 93 -1.90 -1.75 -2.78
CA SER A 93 -2.02 -2.22 -1.39
C SER A 93 -3.32 -1.78 -0.71
N TYR A 94 -3.97 -0.70 -1.18
CA TYR A 94 -5.23 -0.23 -0.64
C TYR A 94 -6.47 -0.96 -1.19
N GLY A 95 -6.29 -1.91 -2.13
CA GLY A 95 -7.40 -2.71 -2.68
C GLY A 95 -8.01 -3.72 -1.70
N ALA A 96 -7.33 -4.00 -0.58
CA ALA A 96 -7.82 -4.83 0.50
C ALA A 96 -7.26 -4.35 1.85
N ALA A 97 -7.84 -4.83 2.95
CA ALA A 97 -7.34 -4.62 4.30
C ALA A 97 -6.61 -5.87 4.84
N PRO A 98 -5.72 -5.72 5.84
CA PRO A 98 -5.11 -6.86 6.53
C PRO A 98 -6.18 -7.84 7.03
N ARG A 99 -5.94 -9.14 6.87
CA ARG A 99 -6.90 -10.19 7.24
C ARG A 99 -6.59 -10.82 8.59
N GLU A 100 -5.40 -10.56 9.12
CA GLU A 100 -4.94 -11.10 10.40
C GLU A 100 -5.79 -10.54 11.56
N PRO A 101 -6.30 -11.40 12.46
CA PRO A 101 -7.06 -10.94 13.62
C PRO A 101 -6.27 -9.92 14.45
N GLY A 102 -6.87 -8.79 14.80
CA GLY A 102 -6.25 -7.76 15.62
C GLY A 102 -5.29 -6.82 14.88
N ALA A 103 -4.99 -7.05 13.59
CA ALA A 103 -4.03 -6.22 12.86
C ALA A 103 -4.50 -4.78 12.69
N ILE A 104 -5.78 -4.57 12.36
CA ILE A 104 -6.38 -3.25 12.20
C ILE A 104 -6.44 -2.52 13.54
N GLU A 105 -6.85 -3.22 14.60
CA GLU A 105 -6.93 -2.69 15.96
C GLU A 105 -5.55 -2.25 16.43
N SER A 106 -4.54 -3.13 16.28
CA SER A 106 -3.16 -2.82 16.64
C SER A 106 -2.62 -1.60 15.89
N LEU A 107 -2.91 -1.47 14.59
CA LEU A 107 -2.53 -0.29 13.81
C LEU A 107 -3.16 0.99 14.40
N ARG A 108 -4.47 0.97 14.66
CA ARG A 108 -5.22 2.13 15.18
C ARG A 108 -4.74 2.56 16.56
N GLU A 109 -4.54 1.59 17.45
CA GLU A 109 -4.11 1.85 18.83
C GLU A 109 -2.68 2.36 18.92
N ASN A 110 -1.84 2.07 17.93
CA ASN A 110 -0.42 2.43 17.91
C ASN A 110 -0.08 3.52 16.87
N MET A 111 -1.06 4.17 16.25
CA MET A 111 -0.85 5.27 15.31
C MET A 111 -1.43 6.60 15.84
N PRO A 112 -0.62 7.45 16.49
CA PRO A 112 -1.04 8.77 16.91
C PRO A 112 -1.61 9.59 15.73
N GLY A 113 -2.83 10.09 15.90
CA GLY A 113 -3.53 10.85 14.85
C GLY A 113 -4.38 9.99 13.90
N PHE A 114 -4.43 8.66 14.06
CA PHE A 114 -5.38 7.84 13.32
C PHE A 114 -6.84 8.23 13.67
N GLY A 115 -7.68 8.39 12.66
CA GLY A 115 -9.05 8.88 12.81
C GLY A 115 -9.16 10.40 12.95
N VAL A 116 -8.03 11.11 13.04
CA VAL A 116 -7.98 12.56 13.28
C VAL A 116 -7.24 13.26 12.14
N SER A 117 -5.91 13.23 12.14
CA SER A 117 -5.06 13.84 11.12
C SER A 117 -4.84 12.91 9.95
N TYR A 118 -4.90 11.59 10.20
CA TYR A 118 -4.80 10.56 9.19
C TYR A 118 -6.00 9.63 9.27
N GLN A 119 -6.62 9.33 8.14
CA GLN A 119 -7.75 8.41 8.06
C GLN A 119 -7.52 7.43 6.91
N LEU A 120 -7.88 6.17 7.15
CA LEU A 120 -7.87 5.13 6.13
C LEU A 120 -9.18 4.33 6.24
N PRO A 121 -9.94 4.15 5.13
CA PRO A 121 -11.26 3.51 5.14
C PRO A 121 -11.13 1.99 5.24
N LEU A 122 -10.60 1.51 6.36
CA LEU A 122 -10.23 0.11 6.58
C LEU A 122 -11.42 -0.84 6.49
N GLU A 123 -12.61 -0.39 6.88
CA GLU A 123 -13.82 -1.21 6.82
C GLU A 123 -14.27 -1.39 5.37
N GLU A 124 -14.29 -0.32 4.59
CA GLU A 124 -14.61 -0.32 3.17
C GLU A 124 -13.58 -1.13 2.39
N MET A 125 -12.29 -0.99 2.71
CA MET A 125 -11.21 -1.80 2.13
C MET A 125 -11.40 -3.29 2.43
N ARG A 126 -11.85 -3.64 3.64
CA ARG A 126 -12.16 -5.03 4.03
C ARG A 126 -13.38 -5.57 3.32
N GLN A 127 -14.39 -4.75 3.07
CA GLN A 127 -15.57 -5.14 2.29
C GLN A 127 -15.23 -5.28 0.80
N LEU A 128 -14.34 -4.43 0.30
CA LEU A 128 -13.87 -4.45 -1.08
C LEU A 128 -13.07 -5.73 -1.39
N ASP A 129 -12.08 -6.05 -0.55
CA ASP A 129 -11.24 -7.27 -0.58
C ASP A 129 -10.91 -7.73 -2.01
N LEU A 130 -10.33 -6.82 -2.79
CA LEU A 130 -10.00 -7.09 -4.19
C LEU A 130 -8.61 -7.72 -4.30
N PRO A 131 -8.48 -8.90 -4.93
CA PRO A 131 -7.18 -9.37 -5.35
C PRO A 131 -6.67 -8.47 -6.48
N VAL A 132 -5.45 -7.99 -6.33
CA VAL A 132 -4.83 -7.04 -7.26
C VAL A 132 -3.56 -7.64 -7.86
N VAL A 133 -3.30 -7.30 -9.12
CA VAL A 133 -2.03 -7.60 -9.79
C VAL A 133 -1.52 -6.31 -10.44
N ASN A 134 -0.24 -6.04 -10.28
CA ASN A 134 0.42 -4.94 -10.99
C ASN A 134 1.04 -5.47 -12.29
N ILE A 135 0.59 -4.96 -13.44
CA ILE A 135 1.15 -5.29 -14.74
C ILE A 135 1.54 -3.97 -15.40
N GLY A 136 2.83 -3.82 -15.71
CA GLY A 136 3.37 -2.55 -16.17
C GLY A 136 4.58 -2.69 -17.08
N PRO A 137 5.12 -1.54 -17.53
CA PRO A 137 6.31 -1.49 -18.38
C PRO A 137 7.53 -2.05 -17.66
N PHE A 138 8.51 -2.49 -18.44
CA PHE A 138 9.80 -2.89 -17.92
C PHE A 138 10.74 -1.69 -18.00
N GLY A 139 11.14 -1.16 -16.86
CA GLY A 139 11.95 0.06 -16.80
C GLY A 139 12.92 0.08 -15.63
N LYS A 140 13.69 1.17 -15.53
CA LYS A 140 14.65 1.39 -14.45
C LYS A 140 14.67 2.86 -14.06
N GLY A 141 14.77 3.09 -12.75
CA GLY A 141 14.92 4.43 -12.18
C GLY A 141 13.61 5.21 -12.09
N ALA A 142 12.50 4.54 -11.76
CA ALA A 142 11.24 5.22 -11.44
C ALA A 142 11.46 6.32 -10.40
N HIS A 143 10.85 7.50 -10.63
CA HIS A 143 11.00 8.70 -9.79
C HIS A 143 12.43 9.24 -9.69
N LYS A 144 13.29 8.93 -10.67
CA LYS A 144 14.64 9.51 -10.77
C LYS A 144 14.79 10.21 -12.12
N PHE A 145 15.68 11.20 -12.21
CA PHE A 145 15.97 11.88 -13.48
C PHE A 145 16.47 10.94 -14.59
N THR A 146 16.95 9.74 -14.23
CA THR A 146 17.38 8.68 -15.16
C THR A 146 16.27 7.69 -15.54
N GLU A 147 15.01 8.00 -15.22
CA GLU A 147 13.87 7.14 -15.51
C GLU A 147 13.80 6.79 -17.00
N ARG A 148 13.62 5.50 -17.27
CA ARG A 148 13.54 4.97 -18.63
C ARG A 148 12.82 3.64 -18.67
N VAL A 149 12.22 3.34 -19.80
CA VAL A 149 11.54 2.08 -20.08
C VAL A 149 12.18 1.39 -21.28
N GLN A 150 12.05 0.06 -21.31
CA GLN A 150 12.38 -0.75 -22.46
C GLN A 150 11.21 -0.66 -23.45
N ILE A 151 11.42 0.04 -24.57
CA ILE A 151 10.34 0.42 -25.50
C ILE A 151 9.63 -0.80 -26.07
N ASP A 152 10.37 -1.78 -26.56
CA ASP A 152 9.78 -2.93 -27.24
C ASP A 152 8.84 -3.76 -26.33
N TYR A 153 9.25 -4.06 -25.11
CA TYR A 153 8.42 -4.69 -24.09
C TYR A 153 7.24 -3.79 -23.71
N SER A 154 7.51 -2.52 -23.43
CA SER A 154 6.50 -1.63 -22.84
C SER A 154 5.39 -1.26 -23.82
N TYR A 155 5.68 -1.20 -25.13
CA TYR A 155 4.71 -0.83 -26.16
C TYR A 155 4.13 -2.03 -26.90
N HIS A 156 4.81 -3.18 -26.95
CA HIS A 156 4.33 -4.34 -27.71
C HIS A 156 3.97 -5.57 -26.86
N VAL A 157 4.57 -5.74 -25.68
CA VAL A 157 4.36 -6.93 -24.83
C VAL A 157 3.40 -6.62 -23.69
N ALA A 158 3.70 -5.60 -22.87
CA ALA A 158 2.89 -5.26 -21.69
C ALA A 158 1.41 -4.98 -22.03
N PRO A 159 1.06 -4.21 -23.09
CA PRO A 159 -0.34 -3.98 -23.43
C PRO A 159 -1.08 -5.25 -23.85
N LYS A 160 -0.41 -6.17 -24.57
CA LYS A 160 -0.98 -7.47 -24.95
C LYS A 160 -1.21 -8.35 -23.72
N LEU A 161 -0.27 -8.33 -22.77
CA LEU A 161 -0.39 -9.05 -21.51
C LEU A 161 -1.61 -8.55 -20.72
N VAL A 162 -1.74 -7.24 -20.53
CA VAL A 162 -2.89 -6.62 -19.87
C VAL A 162 -4.20 -7.00 -20.57
N TYR A 163 -4.26 -6.86 -21.91
CA TYR A 163 -5.44 -7.21 -22.69
C TYR A 163 -5.86 -8.68 -22.50
N ARG A 164 -4.89 -9.61 -22.56
CA ARG A 164 -5.17 -11.04 -22.35
C ARG A 164 -5.63 -11.35 -20.93
N VAL A 165 -5.04 -10.72 -19.91
CA VAL A 165 -5.52 -10.88 -18.53
C VAL A 165 -6.97 -10.43 -18.41
N ILE A 166 -7.33 -9.29 -18.97
CA ILE A 166 -8.71 -8.80 -18.98
C ILE A 166 -9.63 -9.79 -19.69
N GLN A 167 -9.24 -10.28 -20.88
CA GLN A 167 -10.02 -11.28 -21.63
C GLN A 167 -10.23 -12.56 -20.81
N ASN A 168 -9.18 -13.06 -20.15
CA ASN A 168 -9.24 -14.29 -19.34
C ASN A 168 -10.12 -14.12 -18.09
N LEU A 169 -10.15 -12.92 -17.50
CA LEU A 169 -11.01 -12.59 -16.35
C LEU A 169 -12.49 -12.48 -16.71
N LEU A 170 -12.81 -12.11 -17.96
CA LEU A 170 -14.18 -11.90 -18.45
C LEU A 170 -14.81 -13.17 -19.07
N ARG A 171 -14.13 -14.31 -19.03
CA ARG A 171 -14.64 -15.58 -19.53
C ARG A 171 -15.73 -16.17 -18.65
#